data_AF-A0A8H7SUQ8-F1
#
_entry.id   AF-A0A8H7SUQ8-F1
#
_cell.length_a   1.000
_cell.length_b   1.000
_cell.length_c   1.000
_cell.angle_alpha   90.00
_cell.angle_beta   90.00
_cell.angle_gamma   90.00
#
_symmetry.space_group_name_H-M   'P 1'
#
loop_
_entity.id
_entity.type
_entity.pdbx_description
1 polymer ?
#
loop_
_entity_poly.entity_id
_entity_poly.type
_entity_poly.pdbx_seq_one_letter_code
_entity_poly.pdbx_strand_id
1 'polypeptide(L)'
;MPHPANIQSNLESQFDKIDNMYLNDDLRVFGRDTDRIFKQVDIIRRKQIELATEHIGLDNMEDSSLPVSDDIDDEYKRNLLYFSKKEMALKSLMGKLDTLGEIMQVYYKPLW
;
A
#
# COMPACT_ATOMS: atom_id res chain seq x y z
N MET A 1 -18.06 -45.39 -32.98
CA MET A 1 -18.23 -43.93 -32.97
C MET A 1 -19.24 -43.58 -31.88
N PRO A 2 -19.00 -42.55 -31.05
CA PRO A 2 -19.98 -42.13 -30.04
C PRO A 2 -21.28 -41.65 -30.72
N HIS A 3 -22.42 -42.01 -30.15
CA HIS A 3 -23.74 -41.67 -30.70
C HIS A 3 -23.99 -40.15 -30.54
N PRO A 4 -24.50 -39.42 -31.55
CA PRO A 4 -24.73 -37.98 -31.48
C PRO A 4 -25.52 -37.48 -30.25
N ALA A 5 -26.46 -38.27 -29.72
CA ALA A 5 -27.20 -37.94 -28.50
C ALA A 5 -26.32 -37.90 -27.22
N ASN A 6 -25.26 -38.72 -27.16
CA ASN A 6 -24.29 -38.69 -26.06
C ASN A 6 -23.36 -37.48 -26.16
N ILE A 7 -23.15 -36.94 -27.36
CA ILE A 7 -22.36 -35.72 -27.55
C ILE A 7 -23.16 -34.51 -27.08
N GLN A 8 -24.43 -34.44 -27.46
CA GLN A 8 -25.31 -33.33 -27.11
C GLN A 8 -25.56 -33.22 -25.59
N SER A 9 -25.90 -34.33 -24.93
CA SER A 9 -26.10 -34.35 -23.47
C SER A 9 -24.83 -34.00 -22.68
N ASN A 10 -23.65 -34.42 -23.17
CA ASN A 10 -22.38 -34.04 -22.56
C ASN A 10 -22.09 -32.54 -22.72
N LEU A 11 -22.41 -31.95 -23.88
CA LEU A 11 -22.29 -30.52 -24.11
C LEU A 11 -23.21 -29.70 -23.20
N GLU A 12 -24.48 -30.08 -23.07
CA GLU A 12 -25.43 -29.43 -22.15
C GLU A 12 -24.94 -29.51 -20.70
N SER A 13 -24.47 -30.69 -20.27
CA SER A 13 -23.90 -30.86 -18.92
C SER A 13 -22.68 -29.97 -18.66
N GLN A 14 -21.85 -29.74 -19.69
CA GLN A 14 -20.71 -28.85 -19.58
C GLN A 14 -21.11 -27.37 -19.56
N PHE A 15 -22.13 -26.97 -20.32
CA PHE A 15 -22.67 -25.61 -20.25
C PHE A 15 -23.27 -25.31 -18.88
N ASP A 16 -24.09 -26.21 -18.34
CA ASP A 16 -24.66 -26.06 -16.99
C ASP A 16 -23.56 -25.96 -15.93
N LYS A 17 -22.46 -26.70 -16.09
CA LYS A 17 -21.31 -26.62 -15.18
C LYS A 17 -20.61 -25.28 -15.25
N ILE A 18 -20.40 -24.75 -16.46
CA ILE A 18 -19.77 -23.43 -16.67
C ILE A 18 -20.66 -22.31 -16.15
N ASP A 19 -21.97 -22.39 -16.40
CA ASP A 19 -22.94 -21.39 -15.91
C ASP A 19 -23.00 -21.39 -14.39
N ASN A 20 -22.98 -22.55 -13.74
CA ASN A 20 -22.87 -22.65 -12.28
C ASN A 20 -21.55 -22.06 -11.76
N MET A 21 -20.42 -22.33 -12.42
CA MET A 21 -19.13 -21.73 -12.05
C MET A 21 -19.12 -20.21 -12.26
N TYR A 22 -19.84 -19.70 -13.27
CA TYR A 22 -19.98 -18.26 -13.50
C TYR A 22 -20.86 -17.59 -12.42
N LEU A 23 -22.01 -18.18 -12.10
CA LEU A 23 -22.92 -17.70 -11.06
C LEU A 23 -22.29 -17.74 -9.66
N ASN A 24 -21.42 -18.72 -9.41
CA ASN A 24 -20.66 -18.84 -8.16
C ASN A 24 -19.38 -17.99 -8.14
N ASP A 25 -19.09 -17.23 -9.21
CA ASP A 25 -17.86 -16.45 -9.42
C ASP A 25 -16.55 -17.28 -9.38
N ASP A 26 -16.62 -18.60 -9.52
CA ASP A 26 -15.47 -19.52 -9.53
C ASP A 26 -14.55 -19.30 -10.74
N LEU A 27 -15.03 -18.65 -11.80
CA LEU A 27 -14.27 -18.33 -13.01
C LEU A 27 -13.50 -16.99 -12.92
N ARG A 28 -13.66 -16.20 -11.86
CA ARG A 28 -12.90 -14.96 -11.71
C ARG A 28 -11.47 -15.27 -11.27
N VAL A 29 -10.50 -14.87 -12.10
CA VAL A 29 -9.05 -15.02 -11.84
C VAL A 29 -8.62 -14.40 -10.50
N PHE A 30 -9.38 -13.41 -9.98
CA PHE A 30 -9.15 -12.78 -8.69
C PHE A 30 -10.30 -12.94 -7.68
N GLY A 31 -11.22 -13.88 -7.94
CA GLY A 31 -12.38 -14.16 -7.08
C GLY A 31 -13.35 -12.98 -6.90
N ARG A 32 -14.13 -13.00 -5.81
CA ARG A 32 -15.08 -11.94 -5.42
C ARG A 32 -14.42 -10.75 -4.71
N ASP A 33 -13.19 -10.90 -4.25
CA ASP A 33 -12.50 -9.92 -3.38
C ASP A 33 -11.62 -8.93 -4.16
N THR A 34 -11.66 -8.94 -5.50
CA THR A 34 -10.79 -8.10 -6.33
C THR A 34 -10.91 -6.61 -6.01
N ASP A 35 -12.13 -6.12 -5.79
CA ASP A 35 -12.37 -4.72 -5.40
C ASP A 35 -11.79 -4.41 -4.01
N ARG A 36 -11.81 -5.39 -3.09
CA ARG A 36 -11.19 -5.26 -1.78
C ARG A 36 -9.67 -5.20 -1.90
N ILE A 37 -9.09 -6.08 -2.72
CA ILE A 37 -7.64 -6.12 -2.99
C ILE A 37 -7.20 -4.80 -3.62
N PHE A 38 -7.87 -4.32 -4.67
CA PHE A 38 -7.52 -3.04 -5.30
C PHE A 38 -7.64 -1.85 -4.34
N LYS A 39 -8.67 -1.82 -3.47
CA LYS A 39 -8.77 -0.79 -2.42
C LYS A 39 -7.62 -0.86 -1.43
N GLN A 40 -7.22 -2.06 -0.98
CA GLN A 40 -6.09 -2.22 -0.06
C GLN A 40 -4.75 -1.83 -0.71
N VAL A 41 -4.53 -2.22 -1.97
CA VAL A 41 -3.35 -1.83 -2.76
C VAL A 41 -3.29 -0.31 -2.93
N ASP A 42 -4.41 0.34 -3.21
CA ASP A 42 -4.45 1.81 -3.35
C ASP A 42 -4.16 2.54 -2.04
N ILE A 43 -4.61 2.00 -0.89
CA ILE A 43 -4.26 2.53 0.44
C ILE A 43 -2.75 2.42 0.68
N ILE A 44 -2.15 1.27 0.38
CA ILE A 44 -0.70 1.04 0.51
C ILE A 44 0.06 2.04 -0.38
N ARG A 45 -0.33 2.17 -1.65
CA ARG A 45 0.28 3.10 -2.60
C ARG A 45 0.25 4.54 -2.09
N ARG A 46 -0.90 5.02 -1.60
CA ARG A 46 -1.03 6.38 -1.07
C ARG A 46 -0.10 6.62 0.13
N LYS A 47 -0.01 5.67 1.05
CA LYS A 47 0.90 5.75 2.20
C LYS A 47 2.38 5.74 1.79
N GLN A 48 2.75 4.96 0.77
CA GLN A 48 4.11 4.97 0.23
C GLN A 48 4.47 6.33 -0.39
N ILE A 49 3.55 6.95 -1.13
CA ILE A 49 3.76 8.30 -1.68
C ILE A 49 3.92 9.34 -0.56
N GLU A 50 3.06 9.28 0.47
CA GLU A 50 3.14 10.17 1.62
C GLU A 50 4.49 10.04 2.33
N LEU A 51 4.93 8.82 2.63
CA LEU A 51 6.23 8.53 3.23
C LEU A 51 7.40 9.06 2.40
N ALA A 52 7.38 8.82 1.08
CA ALA A 52 8.41 9.31 0.18
C ALA A 52 8.45 10.85 0.14
N THR A 53 7.29 11.50 0.16
CA THR A 53 7.17 12.96 0.20
C THR A 53 7.76 13.53 1.48
N GLU A 54 7.47 12.91 2.64
CA GLU A 54 8.01 13.34 3.92
C GLU A 54 9.51 13.08 4.05
N HIS A 55 10.00 11.95 3.52
CA HIS A 55 11.42 11.65 3.46
C HIS A 55 12.17 12.71 2.63
N ILE A 56 11.68 13.02 1.43
CA ILE A 56 12.24 14.09 0.58
C ILE A 56 12.17 15.44 1.31
N GLY A 57 11.08 15.71 2.04
CA GLY A 57 10.93 16.91 2.85
C GLY A 57 11.97 17.01 3.98
N LEU A 58 12.32 15.90 4.63
CA LEU A 58 13.37 15.82 5.65
C LEU A 58 14.77 16.03 5.07
N ASP A 59 15.06 15.47 3.90
CA ASP A 59 16.33 15.68 3.21
C ASP A 59 16.48 17.13 2.72
N ASN A 60 15.37 17.74 2.32
CA ASN A 60 15.30 19.13 1.85
C ASN A 60 15.05 20.15 2.98
N MET A 61 14.92 19.72 4.23
CA MET A 61 14.99 20.61 5.40
C MET A 61 16.43 21.09 5.51
N GLU A 62 16.77 22.04 4.64
CA GLU A 62 18.09 22.58 4.40
C GLU A 62 19.01 22.57 5.61
N ASP A 63 20.18 21.95 5.41
CA ASP A 63 21.45 22.20 6.11
C ASP A 63 22.09 23.53 5.62
N SER A 64 21.37 24.26 4.75
CA SER A 64 21.86 25.44 4.05
C SER A 64 22.07 26.59 5.00
N SER A 65 23.34 26.78 5.36
CA SER A 65 23.92 28.08 5.70
C SER A 65 23.01 28.90 6.62
N LEU A 66 22.81 28.42 7.85
CA LEU A 66 22.35 29.31 8.89
C LEU A 66 23.24 30.56 8.84
N PRO A 67 22.68 31.77 8.69
CA PRO A 67 23.50 32.98 8.64
C PRO A 67 24.32 32.99 9.92
N VAL A 68 25.65 33.03 9.77
CA VAL A 68 26.60 33.08 10.87
C VAL A 68 26.16 34.25 11.74
N SER A 69 25.58 33.92 12.89
CA SER A 69 25.26 34.92 13.90
C SER A 69 26.57 35.19 14.60
N ASP A 70 26.93 36.47 14.78
CA ASP A 70 28.09 36.83 15.62
C ASP A 70 27.82 36.48 17.10
N ASP A 71 26.55 36.22 17.45
CA ASP A 71 26.10 35.75 18.75
C ASP A 71 25.89 34.22 18.77
N ILE A 72 26.77 33.55 19.53
CA ILE A 72 26.81 32.10 19.74
C ILE A 72 25.54 31.58 20.41
N ASP A 73 24.91 32.38 21.28
CA ASP A 73 23.70 31.94 22.01
C ASP A 73 22.49 31.87 21.07
N ASP A 74 22.38 32.80 20.13
CA ASP A 74 21.33 32.79 19.12
C ASP A 74 21.54 31.69 18.09
N GLU A 75 22.80 31.39 17.74
CA GLU A 75 23.12 30.23 16.92
C GLU A 75 22.73 28.91 17.60
N TYR A 76 23.09 28.74 18.88
CA TYR A 76 22.75 27.55 19.65
C TYR A 76 21.24 27.33 19.76
N LYS A 77 20.47 28.38 20.06
CA LYS A 77 18.99 28.30 20.14
C LYS A 77 18.36 27.93 18.81
N ARG A 78 18.84 28.50 17.70
CA ARG A 78 18.34 28.13 16.35
C ARG A 78 18.66 26.68 16.02
N ASN A 79 19.89 26.23 16.31
CA ASN A 79 20.30 24.84 16.09
C ASN A 79 19.41 23.89 16.90
N LEU A 80 19.17 24.20 18.17
CA LEU A 80 18.32 23.39 19.04
C LEU A 80 16.88 23.28 18.49
N LEU A 81 16.31 24.39 18.01
CA LEU A 81 14.98 24.40 17.39
C LEU A 81 14.94 23.61 16.08
N TYR A 82 15.98 23.72 15.25
CA TYR A 82 16.12 22.94 14.01
C TYR A 82 16.20 21.44 14.30
N PHE A 83 17.08 21.03 15.22
CA PHE A 83 17.22 19.63 15.63
C PHE A 83 15.92 19.08 16.22
N SER A 84 15.24 19.85 17.07
CA SER A 84 13.95 19.44 17.64
C SER A 84 12.88 19.22 16.57
N LYS A 85 12.79 20.11 15.57
CA LYS A 85 11.87 19.94 14.43
C LYS A 85 12.21 18.71 13.60
N LYS A 86 13.50 18.48 13.32
CA LYS A 86 13.97 17.30 12.58
C LYS A 86 13.69 16.01 13.33
N GLU A 87 13.90 16.00 14.64
CA GLU A 87 13.58 14.87 15.52
C GLU A 87 12.08 14.54 15.50
N MET A 88 11.21 15.55 15.62
CA MET A 88 9.76 15.35 15.55
C MET A 88 9.31 14.78 14.20
N ALA A 89 9.84 15.33 13.11
CA ALA A 89 9.51 14.87 11.77
C ALA A 89 10.03 13.44 11.52
N LEU A 90 11.21 13.09 12.02
CA LEU A 90 11.75 11.73 11.94
C LEU A 90 10.89 10.73 12.74
N LYS A 91 10.49 11.07 13.97
CA LYS A 91 9.60 10.22 14.78
C LYS A 91 8.25 10.00 14.10
N SER A 92 7.71 11.04 13.48
CA SER A 92 6.48 10.94 12.67
C SER A 92 6.65 9.97 11.50
N LEU A 93 7.75 10.09 10.74
CA LEU A 93 8.05 9.20 9.62
C LEU A 93 8.18 7.74 10.08
N MET A 94 8.86 7.49 11.20
CA MET A 94 8.98 6.15 11.79
C MET A 94 7.61 5.57 12.14
N GLY A 95 6.74 6.32 12.82
CA GLY A 95 5.40 5.83 13.15
C GLY A 95 4.54 5.51 11.93
N LYS A 96 4.69 6.28 10.84
CA LYS A 96 4.01 5.99 9.56
C LYS A 96 4.57 4.75 8.86
N LEU A 97 5.88 4.50 8.97
CA LEU A 97 6.51 3.27 8.48
C LEU A 97 6.00 2.05 9.23
N ASP A 98 5.89 2.12 10.56
CA ASP A 98 5.33 1.04 11.38
C ASP A 98 3.88 0.76 10.97
N THR A 99 3.06 1.81 10.83
CA THR A 99 1.67 1.69 10.37
C THR A 99 1.58 1.05 8.97
N LEU A 100 2.47 1.43 8.04
CA LEU A 100 2.51 0.81 6.71
C LEU A 100 2.89 -0.67 6.82
N GLY A 101 3.85 -1.01 7.68
CA GLY A 101 4.24 -2.38 7.97
C GLY A 101 3.07 -3.23 8.47
N GLU A 102 2.29 -2.71 9.42
CA GLU A 102 1.08 -3.38 9.93
C GLU A 102 0.04 -3.62 8.82
N ILE A 103 -0.23 -2.61 7.99
CA ILE A 103 -1.18 -2.72 6.87
C ILE A 103 -0.70 -3.77 5.85
N MET A 104 0.60 -3.78 5.54
CA MET A 104 1.17 -4.77 4.64
C MET A 104 1.10 -6.17 5.25
N GLN A 105 1.35 -6.35 6.55
CA GLN A 105 1.20 -7.65 7.20
C GLN A 105 -0.24 -8.18 7.15
N VAL A 106 -1.23 -7.30 7.33
CA VAL A 106 -2.66 -7.65 7.17
C VAL A 106 -2.95 -8.05 5.72
N TYR A 107 -2.37 -7.34 4.75
CA TYR A 107 -2.52 -7.66 3.33
C TYR A 107 -1.90 -9.01 2.94
N TYR A 108 -0.74 -9.36 3.51
CA TYR A 108 -0.04 -10.63 3.23
C TYR A 108 -0.57 -11.84 4.01
N LYS A 109 -1.47 -11.65 4.99
CA LYS A 109 -2.06 -12.78 5.70
C LYS A 109 -2.88 -13.64 4.72
N PRO A 110 -2.57 -14.94 4.59
CA PRO A 110 -3.28 -15.80 3.66
C PRO A 110 -4.77 -15.91 4.04
N LEU A 111 -5.65 -15.70 3.06
CA LEU A 111 -7.08 -16.00 3.18
C LEU A 111 -7.29 -17.48 2.83
N TRP A 112 -6.87 -18.38 3.73
CA TRP A 112 -7.27 -19.79 3.68
C TRP A 112 -7.73 -20.21 5.08
#